data_AF-A0A5J9W6S3-F1
#
_entry.id   AF-A0A5J9W6S3-F1
#
_cell.length_a   1.000
_cell.length_b   1.000
_cell.length_c   1.000
_cell.angle_alpha   90.00
_cell.angle_beta   90.00
_cell.angle_gamma   90.00
#
_symmetry.space_group_name_H-M   'P 1'
#
loop_
_entity.id
_entity.type
_entity.pdbx_description
1 polymer ?
#
loop_
_entity_poly.entity_id
_entity_poly.type
_entity_poly.pdbx_seq_one_letter_code
_entity_poly.pdbx_strand_id
1 'polypeptide(L)'
;MKMTNLLATSRIEAQGKSNCWRAYYIKQYTQQTASRTHPSRAKLGMASSNIFLLTVLLALVTSGAVASDPSPLQDFCVADKNSPVRVNGFPCKDFKDVKVDDFFLAANLDKPMDTTKKIGSNVTLINVMKLAGLNTLGISMARIDYAPKGLNPPHTHPRATEILTVLEGSLYVGFVTSNTDNKFFSKMLNKGDVFVFPQGLIHFQFNPSHDKPAVAIAALSSQNPGAITIANAVFGSKPPIADDVLAKAFQVDKKVVDWLQAQFWEDNHN
;
A
#
# COMPACT_ATOMS: atom_id res chain seq x y z
N MET A 1 53.47 -14.89 -41.70
CA MET A 1 53.86 -14.42 -40.36
C MET A 1 52.73 -14.85 -39.40
N LYS A 2 53.01 -15.86 -38.55
CA LYS A 2 52.25 -16.42 -37.39
C LYS A 2 50.69 -16.35 -37.45
N MET A 3 49.91 -17.44 -37.65
CA MET A 3 49.63 -18.59 -36.74
C MET A 3 49.28 -18.09 -35.29
N THR A 4 48.18 -18.42 -34.60
CA THR A 4 47.29 -19.60 -34.62
C THR A 4 46.03 -19.35 -33.74
N ASN A 5 44.92 -20.02 -34.10
CA ASN A 5 43.73 -20.52 -33.38
C ASN A 5 43.50 -20.35 -31.86
N LEU A 6 42.21 -20.31 -31.45
CA LEU A 6 41.50 -21.35 -30.64
C LEU A 6 40.01 -20.92 -30.44
N LEU A 7 39.03 -21.60 -31.07
CA LEU A 7 38.12 -22.64 -30.51
C LEU A 7 37.35 -22.18 -29.23
N ALA A 8 36.05 -21.89 -29.30
CA ALA A 8 34.87 -22.79 -29.31
C ALA A 8 34.32 -23.10 -27.91
N THR A 9 33.04 -22.80 -27.67
CA THR A 9 31.94 -23.72 -27.28
C THR A 9 30.85 -23.02 -26.46
N SER A 10 29.61 -23.45 -26.73
CA SER A 10 28.36 -23.04 -26.11
C SER A 10 28.07 -23.85 -24.85
N ARG A 11 27.35 -23.26 -23.87
CA ARG A 11 26.41 -23.98 -22.99
C ARG A 11 25.42 -23.04 -22.31
N ILE A 12 24.18 -23.51 -22.26
CA ILE A 12 23.01 -22.98 -21.54
C ILE A 12 23.15 -23.36 -20.06
N GLU A 13 22.77 -22.49 -19.12
CA GLU A 13 22.12 -22.90 -17.86
C GLU A 13 21.48 -21.71 -17.12
N ALA A 14 20.45 -22.06 -16.33
CA ALA A 14 19.39 -21.21 -15.83
C ALA A 14 19.58 -20.75 -14.38
N GLN A 15 18.74 -19.78 -13.98
CA GLN A 15 18.22 -19.51 -12.64
C GLN A 15 19.18 -19.21 -11.48
N GLY A 16 18.96 -18.08 -10.80
CA GLY A 16 19.49 -17.87 -9.46
C GLY A 16 19.12 -16.52 -8.87
N LYS A 17 18.06 -16.48 -8.05
CA LYS A 17 17.72 -15.38 -7.14
C LYS A 17 18.97 -14.90 -6.38
N SER A 18 19.17 -13.60 -6.25
CA SER A 18 19.99 -13.06 -5.17
C SER A 18 19.44 -11.75 -4.65
N ASN A 19 18.78 -11.85 -3.50
CA ASN A 19 18.69 -10.76 -2.53
C ASN A 19 20.12 -10.42 -2.10
N CYS A 20 20.52 -9.15 -2.18
CA CYS A 20 21.74 -8.70 -1.54
C CYS A 20 21.53 -7.29 -0.97
N TRP A 21 21.16 -7.25 0.31
CA TRP A 21 21.34 -6.07 1.15
C TRP A 21 22.84 -5.87 1.35
N ARG A 22 23.40 -4.83 0.74
CA ARG A 22 24.81 -4.44 0.89
C ARG A 22 24.94 -3.58 2.15
N ALA A 23 25.46 -4.15 3.23
CA ALA A 23 25.87 -3.37 4.40
C ALA A 23 27.22 -2.69 4.11
N TYR A 24 27.24 -1.36 4.16
CA TYR A 24 28.46 -0.56 4.06
C TYR A 24 29.23 -0.61 5.39
N TYR A 25 30.49 -1.08 5.35
CA TYR A 25 31.44 -0.93 6.45
C TYR A 25 32.31 0.31 6.21
N ILE A 26 32.28 1.27 7.14
CA ILE A 26 33.18 2.43 7.19
C ILE A 26 34.51 1.95 7.79
N LYS A 27 35.59 2.02 6.99
CA LYS A 27 36.95 1.71 7.41
C LYS A 27 37.59 2.99 7.99
N GLN A 28 37.62 3.14 9.31
CA GLN A 28 38.42 4.21 9.94
C GLN A 28 39.90 3.81 9.93
N TYR A 29 40.75 4.64 9.31
CA TYR A 29 42.20 4.56 9.42
C TYR A 29 42.66 5.38 10.62
N THR A 30 43.28 4.74 11.60
CA THR A 30 44.12 5.40 12.60
C THR A 30 45.51 4.77 12.54
N GLN A 31 46.50 5.54 12.08
CA GLN A 31 47.91 5.21 12.28
C GLN A 31 48.30 5.66 13.69
N GLN A 32 48.66 4.74 14.57
CA GLN A 32 49.33 5.04 15.83
C GLN A 32 50.70 4.38 15.85
N THR A 33 51.71 5.23 16.04
CA THR A 33 53.13 4.95 16.18
C THR A 33 53.42 4.01 17.34
N ALA A 34 54.24 2.99 17.08
CA ALA A 34 54.67 2.01 18.06
C ALA A 34 55.64 2.61 19.10
N SER A 35 55.33 2.45 20.39
CA SER A 35 56.35 2.39 21.45
C SER A 35 55.99 1.25 22.42
N ARG A 36 56.98 0.40 22.71
CA ARG A 36 56.86 -0.79 23.56
C ARG A 36 56.97 -0.40 25.03
N THR A 37 55.96 -0.72 25.84
CA THR A 37 56.09 -0.88 27.30
C THR A 37 55.24 -2.07 27.77
N HIS A 38 55.80 -2.85 28.70
CA HIS A 38 55.26 -4.11 29.26
C HIS A 38 53.90 -3.98 30.00
N PRO A 39 53.17 -5.08 30.22
CA PRO A 39 51.72 -5.07 30.46
C PRO A 39 51.35 -4.91 31.93
N SER A 40 50.43 -4.00 32.24
CA SER A 40 49.65 -4.06 33.49
C SER A 40 48.37 -4.84 33.26
N ARG A 41 48.21 -5.93 34.01
CA ARG A 41 47.10 -6.89 33.98
C ARG A 41 45.79 -6.20 34.40
N ALA A 42 45.08 -5.59 33.47
CA ALA A 42 43.71 -5.14 33.69
C ALA A 42 42.80 -6.38 33.71
N LYS A 43 42.20 -6.67 34.87
CA LYS A 43 41.12 -7.66 34.99
C LYS A 43 39.96 -7.16 34.12
N LEU A 44 39.79 -7.71 32.92
CA LEU A 44 38.57 -7.56 32.15
C LEU A 44 37.44 -8.19 32.96
N GLY A 45 36.63 -7.36 33.61
CA GLY A 45 35.48 -7.80 34.37
C GLY A 45 34.54 -8.61 33.50
N MET A 46 34.10 -9.76 34.00
CA MET A 46 33.16 -10.72 33.41
C MET A 46 31.72 -10.14 33.22
N ALA A 47 31.58 -8.82 33.21
CA ALA A 47 30.31 -8.10 33.11
C ALA A 47 29.93 -7.77 31.66
N SER A 48 30.86 -7.85 30.70
CA SER A 48 30.62 -7.46 29.30
C SER A 48 29.86 -8.51 28.48
N SER A 49 30.03 -9.81 28.79
CA SER A 49 29.42 -10.91 28.02
C SER A 49 27.90 -10.98 28.21
N ASN A 50 27.41 -10.76 29.43
CA ASN A 50 25.98 -10.82 29.74
C ASN A 50 25.22 -9.64 29.14
N ILE A 51 25.82 -8.45 29.11
CA ILE A 51 25.24 -7.26 28.49
C ILE A 51 25.16 -7.45 26.97
N PHE A 52 26.20 -8.03 26.34
CA PHE A 52 26.20 -8.31 24.91
C PHE A 52 25.11 -9.33 24.52
N LEU A 53 24.97 -10.42 25.29
CA LEU A 53 23.88 -11.38 25.11
C LEU A 53 22.50 -10.75 25.29
N LEU A 54 22.30 -9.91 26.31
CA LEU A 54 21.05 -9.17 26.53
C LEU A 54 20.72 -8.23 25.37
N THR A 55 21.71 -7.52 24.82
CA THR A 55 21.49 -6.63 23.66
C THR A 55 21.16 -7.40 22.39
N VAL A 56 21.79 -8.56 22.17
CA VAL A 56 21.50 -9.43 21.02
C VAL A 56 20.10 -10.05 21.15
N LEU A 57 19.74 -10.52 22.34
CA LEU A 57 18.38 -11.01 22.65
C LEU A 57 17.34 -9.91 22.45
N LEU A 58 17.57 -8.70 22.96
CA LEU A 58 16.64 -7.58 22.81
C LEU A 58 16.48 -7.17 21.34
N ALA A 59 17.55 -7.19 20.55
CA ALA A 59 17.50 -6.94 19.10
C ALA A 59 16.71 -8.02 18.34
N LEU A 60 16.84 -9.30 18.73
CA LEU A 60 16.07 -10.43 18.17
C LEU A 60 14.57 -10.37 18.50
N VAL A 61 14.18 -9.79 19.64
CA VAL A 61 12.75 -9.60 19.99
C VAL A 61 12.14 -8.44 19.19
N THR A 62 12.94 -7.49 18.68
CA THR A 62 12.44 -6.30 17.97
C THR A 62 12.27 -6.43 16.45
N SER A 63 12.64 -7.56 15.84
CA SER A 63 12.82 -7.65 14.38
C SER A 63 11.58 -8.07 13.55
N GLY A 64 10.37 -7.72 13.99
CA GLY A 64 9.13 -8.07 13.28
C GLY A 64 8.19 -6.89 13.07
N ALA A 65 8.62 -5.84 12.37
CA ALA A 65 7.68 -4.82 11.91
C ALA A 65 6.81 -5.42 10.80
N VAL A 66 5.59 -5.83 11.13
CA VAL A 66 4.61 -6.27 10.13
C VAL A 66 3.99 -5.02 9.51
N ALA A 67 4.33 -4.75 8.24
CA ALA A 67 3.84 -3.58 7.49
C ALA A 67 2.49 -3.85 6.78
N SER A 68 1.96 -5.06 6.90
CA SER A 68 0.67 -5.52 6.37
C SER A 68 -0.27 -5.93 7.51
N ASP A 69 -1.49 -6.32 7.18
CA ASP A 69 -2.38 -6.96 8.16
C ASP A 69 -1.67 -8.18 8.82
N PRO A 70 -1.78 -8.36 10.15
CA PRO A 70 -1.23 -9.51 10.84
C PRO A 70 -1.87 -10.82 10.34
N SER A 71 -1.07 -11.89 10.25
CA SER A 71 -1.62 -13.21 9.93
C SER A 71 -2.63 -13.65 11.00
N PRO A 72 -3.71 -14.35 10.61
CA PRO A 72 -4.66 -14.89 11.58
C PRO A 72 -3.99 -15.97 12.43
N LEU A 73 -4.40 -16.05 13.71
CA LEU A 73 -3.89 -17.04 14.68
C LEU A 73 -4.86 -18.22 14.90
N GLN A 74 -5.99 -18.20 14.19
CA GLN A 74 -7.05 -19.20 14.21
C GLN A 74 -7.84 -19.10 12.90
N ASP A 75 -8.70 -20.08 12.62
CA ASP A 75 -9.43 -20.16 11.34
C ASP A 75 -10.25 -18.90 11.02
N PHE A 76 -10.90 -18.31 12.03
CA PHE A 76 -11.63 -17.06 11.89
C PHE A 76 -11.75 -16.29 13.22
N CYS A 77 -11.94 -14.98 13.11
CA CYS A 77 -12.24 -14.09 14.23
C CYS A 77 -13.21 -13.02 13.72
N VAL A 78 -14.51 -13.29 13.77
CA VAL A 78 -15.55 -12.34 13.32
C VAL A 78 -15.47 -11.06 14.16
N ALA A 79 -15.38 -9.89 13.52
CA ALA A 79 -15.33 -8.62 14.24
C ALA A 79 -16.57 -8.39 15.12
N ASP A 80 -16.34 -8.20 16.42
CA ASP A 80 -17.33 -7.64 17.33
C ASP A 80 -17.26 -6.11 17.30
N LYS A 81 -18.13 -5.52 16.48
CA LYS A 81 -18.25 -4.06 16.31
C LYS A 81 -18.91 -3.36 17.51
N ASN A 82 -19.53 -4.11 18.41
CA ASN A 82 -20.22 -3.59 19.58
C ASN A 82 -19.37 -3.67 20.86
N SER A 83 -18.21 -4.32 20.79
CA SER A 83 -17.29 -4.41 21.92
C SER A 83 -16.82 -3.02 22.35
N PRO A 84 -16.82 -2.71 23.67
CA PRO A 84 -16.24 -1.46 24.17
C PRO A 84 -14.70 -1.49 24.15
N VAL A 85 -14.10 -2.66 23.92
CA VAL A 85 -12.64 -2.86 23.92
C VAL A 85 -12.07 -2.39 22.59
N ARG A 86 -10.99 -1.59 22.65
CA ARG A 86 -10.25 -1.13 21.47
C ARG A 86 -8.93 -1.89 21.35
N VAL A 87 -8.70 -2.49 20.18
CA VAL A 87 -7.47 -3.19 19.81
C VAL A 87 -7.05 -2.77 18.41
N ASN A 88 -5.87 -3.20 17.94
CA ASN A 88 -5.52 -3.10 16.53
C ASN A 88 -6.43 -4.05 15.71
N GLY A 89 -7.33 -3.49 14.90
CA GLY A 89 -8.42 -4.24 14.27
C GLY A 89 -9.68 -4.26 15.14
N PHE A 90 -10.26 -5.44 15.33
CA PHE A 90 -11.48 -5.62 16.13
C PHE A 90 -11.34 -6.79 17.11
N PRO A 91 -11.89 -6.70 18.33
CA PRO A 91 -12.13 -7.87 19.15
C PRO A 91 -12.99 -8.90 18.40
N CYS A 92 -12.84 -10.18 18.72
CA CYS A 92 -13.65 -11.24 18.11
C CYS A 92 -14.97 -11.41 18.86
N LYS A 93 -16.04 -11.75 18.14
CA LYS A 93 -17.23 -12.35 18.76
C LYS A 93 -16.88 -13.66 19.46
N ASP A 94 -17.65 -14.03 20.49
CA ASP A 94 -17.61 -15.39 21.05
C ASP A 94 -18.01 -16.40 19.97
N PHE A 95 -17.30 -17.52 19.89
CA PHE A 95 -17.52 -18.57 18.90
C PHE A 95 -18.97 -19.05 18.86
N LYS A 96 -19.66 -19.11 20.01
CA LYS A 96 -21.06 -19.56 20.10
C LYS A 96 -22.05 -18.58 19.45
N ASP A 97 -21.66 -17.31 19.31
CA ASP A 97 -22.51 -16.23 18.80
C ASP A 97 -22.28 -15.98 17.29
N VAL A 98 -21.27 -16.63 16.70
CA VAL A 98 -20.94 -16.55 15.27
C VAL A 98 -21.98 -17.30 14.45
N LYS A 99 -22.43 -16.67 13.35
CA LYS A 99 -23.42 -17.22 12.42
C LYS A 99 -22.94 -17.15 10.99
N VAL A 100 -23.57 -17.91 10.09
CA VAL A 100 -23.28 -17.87 8.64
C VAL A 100 -23.39 -16.44 8.09
N ASP A 101 -24.37 -15.68 8.57
CA ASP A 101 -24.58 -14.28 8.18
C ASP A 101 -23.41 -13.34 8.54
N ASP A 102 -22.49 -13.75 9.42
CA ASP A 102 -21.27 -12.99 9.69
C ASP A 102 -20.23 -13.07 8.56
N PHE A 103 -20.33 -14.11 7.72
CA PHE A 103 -19.47 -14.38 6.57
C PHE A 103 -20.16 -14.11 5.23
N PHE A 104 -21.44 -13.74 5.26
CA PHE A 104 -22.25 -13.50 4.07
C PHE A 104 -22.75 -12.05 4.03
N LEU A 105 -22.67 -11.43 2.87
CA LEU A 105 -23.30 -10.16 2.58
C LEU A 105 -23.97 -10.24 1.21
N ALA A 106 -25.29 -10.04 1.17
CA ALA A 106 -26.03 -9.83 -0.07
C ALA A 106 -25.70 -8.42 -0.63
N ALA A 107 -24.49 -8.25 -1.15
CA ALA A 107 -23.90 -6.95 -1.47
C ALA A 107 -24.44 -6.31 -2.76
N ASN A 108 -25.22 -7.04 -3.56
CA ASN A 108 -25.75 -6.57 -4.86
C ASN A 108 -24.66 -6.07 -5.83
N LEU A 109 -23.46 -6.68 -5.79
CA LEU A 109 -22.35 -6.31 -6.68
C LEU A 109 -22.59 -6.70 -8.15
N ASP A 110 -23.70 -7.35 -8.48
CA ASP A 110 -24.16 -7.62 -9.84
C ASP A 110 -24.85 -6.40 -10.47
N LYS A 111 -25.32 -5.45 -9.66
CA LYS A 111 -26.12 -4.30 -10.12
C LYS A 111 -25.21 -3.08 -10.35
N PRO A 112 -25.46 -2.29 -11.42
CA PRO A 112 -24.81 -1.00 -11.59
C PRO A 112 -25.15 -0.04 -10.44
N MET A 113 -24.14 0.69 -9.97
CA MET A 113 -24.31 1.71 -8.96
C MET A 113 -24.50 3.11 -9.59
N ASP A 114 -25.06 4.04 -8.82
CA ASP A 114 -25.28 5.42 -9.28
C ASP A 114 -23.96 6.16 -9.53
N THR A 115 -23.76 6.58 -10.78
CA THR A 115 -22.58 7.30 -11.28
C THR A 115 -22.91 8.72 -11.74
N THR A 116 -24.05 9.28 -11.34
CA THR A 116 -24.51 10.63 -11.74
C THR A 116 -23.73 11.79 -11.10
N LYS A 117 -22.93 11.50 -10.06
CA LYS A 117 -22.02 12.44 -9.38
C LYS A 117 -21.01 13.06 -10.36
N LYS A 118 -20.43 14.21 -10.01
CA LYS A 118 -19.59 15.02 -10.93
C LYS A 118 -18.37 14.27 -11.45
N ILE A 119 -17.77 13.43 -10.61
CA ILE A 119 -16.62 12.59 -11.00
C ILE A 119 -17.02 11.37 -11.83
N GLY A 120 -18.31 11.05 -11.94
CA GLY A 120 -18.81 10.00 -12.81
C GLY A 120 -18.41 8.58 -12.42
N SER A 121 -18.07 8.34 -11.15
CA SER A 121 -17.74 7.00 -10.65
C SER A 121 -18.34 6.72 -9.27
N ASN A 122 -18.47 5.45 -8.94
CA ASN A 122 -18.96 4.98 -7.64
C ASN A 122 -18.15 3.76 -7.18
N VAL A 123 -17.64 3.80 -5.95
CA VAL A 123 -16.87 2.72 -5.33
C VAL A 123 -17.72 2.10 -4.23
N THR A 124 -18.04 0.83 -4.38
CA THR A 124 -18.69 0.01 -3.34
C THR A 124 -17.65 -0.88 -2.70
N LEU A 125 -17.14 -0.48 -1.53
CA LEU A 125 -16.10 -1.20 -0.80
C LEU A 125 -16.70 -2.21 0.19
N ILE A 126 -16.31 -3.47 0.07
CA ILE A 126 -16.58 -4.53 1.05
C ILE A 126 -15.31 -4.78 1.85
N ASN A 127 -15.19 -4.05 2.96
CA ASN A 127 -14.14 -4.22 3.96
C ASN A 127 -14.73 -4.81 5.25
N VAL A 128 -13.91 -4.95 6.29
CA VAL A 128 -14.34 -5.48 7.60
C VAL A 128 -15.53 -4.72 8.23
N MET A 129 -15.71 -3.44 7.87
CA MET A 129 -16.84 -2.63 8.33
C MET A 129 -18.18 -3.06 7.71
N LYS A 130 -18.17 -3.61 6.48
CA LYS A 130 -19.38 -4.13 5.82
C LYS A 130 -19.56 -5.63 6.03
N LEU A 131 -18.46 -6.41 6.05
CA LEU A 131 -18.48 -7.86 6.24
C LEU A 131 -17.57 -8.26 7.41
N ALA A 132 -18.16 -8.56 8.57
CA ALA A 132 -17.43 -8.75 9.82
C ALA A 132 -16.50 -9.98 9.82
N GLY A 133 -16.82 -11.00 9.03
CA GLY A 133 -15.99 -12.18 8.83
C GLY A 133 -14.63 -11.92 8.17
N LEU A 134 -14.40 -10.74 7.59
CA LEU A 134 -13.09 -10.37 7.01
C LEU A 134 -12.02 -10.05 8.05
N ASN A 135 -12.40 -9.89 9.32
CA ASN A 135 -11.45 -9.53 10.36
C ASN A 135 -10.38 -10.62 10.53
N THR A 136 -9.13 -10.19 10.66
CA THR A 136 -7.88 -10.99 10.67
C THR A 136 -7.47 -11.65 9.36
N LEU A 137 -8.29 -11.57 8.29
CA LEU A 137 -8.03 -12.31 7.05
C LEU A 137 -7.21 -11.55 6.00
N GLY A 138 -6.88 -10.28 6.26
CA GLY A 138 -5.93 -9.54 5.42
C GLY A 138 -6.42 -9.20 4.01
N ILE A 139 -7.73 -9.24 3.74
CA ILE A 139 -8.29 -8.98 2.42
C ILE A 139 -9.59 -8.16 2.46
N SER A 140 -9.84 -7.43 1.38
CA SER A 140 -11.12 -6.78 1.09
C SER A 140 -11.32 -6.69 -0.43
N MET A 141 -12.50 -6.26 -0.86
CA MET A 141 -12.79 -6.07 -2.29
C MET A 141 -13.61 -4.81 -2.53
N ALA A 142 -13.54 -4.25 -3.73
CA ALA A 142 -14.40 -3.17 -4.17
C ALA A 142 -14.96 -3.45 -5.57
N ARG A 143 -16.22 -3.09 -5.80
CA ARG A 143 -16.75 -2.88 -7.15
C ARG A 143 -16.66 -1.40 -7.48
N ILE A 144 -16.31 -1.10 -8.72
CA ILE A 144 -16.24 0.28 -9.19
C ILE A 144 -17.01 0.40 -10.50
N ASP A 145 -18.00 1.28 -10.50
CA ASP A 145 -18.80 1.63 -11.67
C ASP A 145 -18.37 3.01 -12.20
N TYR A 146 -18.27 3.14 -13.52
CA TYR A 146 -17.88 4.37 -14.20
C TYR A 146 -18.92 4.74 -15.25
N ALA A 147 -19.47 5.95 -15.17
CA ALA A 147 -20.17 6.59 -16.27
C ALA A 147 -19.21 6.79 -17.46
N PRO A 148 -19.72 7.10 -18.67
CA PRO A 148 -18.88 7.65 -19.73
C PRO A 148 -18.11 8.87 -19.20
N LYS A 149 -16.79 8.93 -19.48
CA LYS A 149 -15.87 9.94 -18.91
C LYS A 149 -15.76 9.95 -17.38
N GLY A 150 -16.24 8.90 -16.72
CA GLY A 150 -16.10 8.71 -15.28
C GLY A 150 -14.65 8.54 -14.85
N LEU A 151 -14.31 9.09 -13.70
CA LEU A 151 -12.99 9.08 -13.09
C LEU A 151 -13.11 8.60 -11.65
N ASN A 152 -12.36 7.57 -11.30
CA ASN A 152 -11.95 7.37 -9.91
C ASN A 152 -10.64 8.18 -9.74
N PRO A 153 -10.69 9.33 -9.04
CA PRO A 153 -9.64 10.34 -9.06
C PRO A 153 -8.31 9.83 -8.49
N PRO A 154 -7.20 10.55 -8.68
CA PRO A 154 -5.94 10.22 -8.02
C PRO A 154 -6.13 9.98 -6.52
N HIS A 155 -5.83 8.77 -6.08
CA HIS A 155 -5.97 8.32 -4.71
C HIS A 155 -4.86 7.34 -4.33
N THR A 156 -4.77 7.00 -3.04
CA THR A 156 -3.87 5.96 -2.56
C THR A 156 -4.48 5.13 -1.45
N HIS A 157 -4.06 3.87 -1.35
CA HIS A 157 -4.39 2.95 -0.27
C HIS A 157 -3.18 2.84 0.67
N PRO A 158 -3.19 3.47 1.86
CA PRO A 158 -2.03 3.51 2.74
C PRO A 158 -1.65 2.12 3.29
N ARG A 159 -2.58 1.16 3.29
CA ARG A 159 -2.41 -0.14 3.95
C ARG A 159 -2.62 -1.34 3.04
N ALA A 160 -2.80 -1.16 1.73
CA ALA A 160 -3.03 -2.28 0.83
C ALA A 160 -2.45 -2.04 -0.57
N THR A 161 -1.89 -3.09 -1.15
CA THR A 161 -1.80 -3.26 -2.61
C THR A 161 -3.17 -3.62 -3.15
N GLU A 162 -3.51 -3.08 -4.32
CA GLU A 162 -4.74 -3.38 -5.06
C GLU A 162 -4.40 -4.14 -6.35
N ILE A 163 -5.24 -5.11 -6.71
CA ILE A 163 -5.32 -5.67 -8.07
C ILE A 163 -6.72 -5.46 -8.61
N LEU A 164 -6.82 -4.91 -9.81
CA LEU A 164 -8.06 -4.55 -10.48
C LEU A 164 -8.25 -5.37 -11.76
N THR A 165 -9.47 -5.86 -11.96
CA THR A 165 -9.91 -6.57 -13.17
C THR A 165 -11.08 -5.82 -13.81
N VAL A 166 -11.00 -5.55 -15.11
CA VAL A 166 -12.12 -4.93 -15.86
C VAL A 166 -13.17 -5.99 -16.19
N LEU A 167 -14.42 -5.75 -15.79
CA LEU A 167 -15.55 -6.63 -16.09
C LEU A 167 -16.31 -6.19 -17.34
N GLU A 168 -16.39 -4.88 -17.58
CA GLU A 168 -17.09 -4.28 -18.73
C GLU A 168 -16.39 -3.00 -19.19
N GLY A 169 -16.47 -2.73 -20.49
CA GLY A 169 -15.87 -1.53 -21.10
C GLY A 169 -14.34 -1.57 -21.16
N SER A 170 -13.74 -0.38 -21.10
CA SER A 170 -12.29 -0.17 -21.09
C SER A 170 -11.94 0.92 -20.07
N LEU A 171 -10.77 0.81 -19.45
CA LEU A 171 -10.26 1.78 -18.48
C LEU A 171 -8.84 2.21 -18.82
N TYR A 172 -8.59 3.51 -18.83
CA TYR A 172 -7.25 4.05 -18.76
C TYR A 172 -6.83 4.16 -17.30
N VAL A 173 -5.79 3.42 -16.92
CA VAL A 173 -5.33 3.34 -15.53
C VAL A 173 -3.86 3.72 -15.43
N GLY A 174 -3.42 4.11 -14.24
CA GLY A 174 -1.99 4.21 -13.96
C GLY A 174 -1.66 4.61 -12.54
N PHE A 175 -0.39 4.45 -12.19
CA PHE A 175 0.20 4.87 -10.92
C PHE A 175 1.52 5.61 -11.12
N VAL A 176 1.93 6.36 -10.10
CA VAL A 176 3.18 7.13 -10.11
C VAL A 176 4.11 6.60 -9.02
N THR A 177 5.39 6.36 -9.34
CA THR A 177 6.39 5.94 -8.36
C THR A 177 6.79 7.08 -7.42
N SER A 178 7.41 6.75 -6.30
CA SER A 178 7.94 7.76 -5.36
C SER A 178 9.06 8.61 -5.97
N ASN A 179 9.40 9.70 -5.27
CA ASN A 179 10.57 10.52 -5.54
C ASN A 179 11.87 9.68 -5.63
N THR A 180 12.86 10.13 -6.41
CA THR A 180 12.89 11.36 -7.21
C THR A 180 12.28 11.22 -8.61
N ASP A 181 12.03 10.00 -9.08
CA ASP A 181 11.71 9.76 -10.48
C ASP A 181 10.28 10.17 -10.85
N ASN A 182 9.33 10.02 -9.91
CA ASN A 182 7.91 10.28 -10.14
C ASN A 182 7.42 9.66 -11.47
N LYS A 183 7.89 8.45 -11.77
CA LYS A 183 7.66 7.80 -13.05
C LYS A 183 6.22 7.33 -13.14
N PHE A 184 5.54 7.74 -14.19
CA PHE A 184 4.17 7.34 -14.47
C PHE A 184 4.12 6.05 -15.28
N PHE A 185 3.42 5.05 -14.74
CA PHE A 185 3.13 3.78 -15.41
C PHE A 185 1.63 3.74 -15.72
N SER A 186 1.28 3.53 -16.98
CA SER A 186 -0.13 3.49 -17.41
C SER A 186 -0.39 2.47 -18.50
N LYS A 187 -1.66 2.09 -18.61
CA LYS A 187 -2.14 1.15 -19.62
C LYS A 187 -3.62 1.40 -19.91
N MET A 188 -4.03 1.12 -21.15
CA MET A 188 -5.44 0.92 -21.48
C MET A 188 -5.80 -0.53 -21.24
N LEU A 189 -6.74 -0.77 -20.34
CA LEU A 189 -7.30 -2.08 -20.03
C LEU A 189 -8.63 -2.27 -20.77
N ASN A 190 -8.87 -3.46 -21.26
CA ASN A 190 -10.16 -3.91 -21.79
C ASN A 190 -10.76 -4.95 -20.85
N LYS A 191 -12.03 -5.31 -21.09
CA LYS A 191 -12.70 -6.42 -20.38
C LYS A 191 -11.80 -7.67 -20.30
N GLY A 192 -11.61 -8.16 -19.08
CA GLY A 192 -10.77 -9.32 -18.75
C GLY A 192 -9.33 -8.99 -18.40
N ASP A 193 -8.85 -7.78 -18.72
CA ASP A 193 -7.49 -7.36 -18.38
C ASP A 193 -7.38 -7.05 -16.88
N VAL A 194 -6.17 -7.24 -16.34
CA VAL A 194 -5.81 -7.00 -14.94
C VAL A 194 -4.68 -5.98 -14.80
N PHE A 195 -4.68 -5.22 -13.72
CA PHE A 195 -3.60 -4.27 -13.39
C PHE A 195 -3.39 -4.17 -11.88
N VAL A 196 -2.13 -4.04 -11.46
CA VAL A 196 -1.74 -3.98 -10.05
C VAL A 196 -1.31 -2.57 -9.66
N PHE A 197 -1.80 -2.07 -8.53
CA PHE A 197 -1.41 -0.81 -7.93
C PHE A 197 -0.66 -1.10 -6.62
N PRO A 198 0.66 -0.84 -6.55
CA PRO A 198 1.43 -1.09 -5.34
C PRO A 198 0.95 -0.25 -4.15
N GLN A 199 1.01 -0.83 -2.95
CA GLN A 199 0.61 -0.18 -1.70
C GLN A 199 1.22 1.22 -1.55
N GLY A 200 0.37 2.18 -1.19
CA GLY A 200 0.79 3.55 -0.89
C GLY A 200 1.14 4.41 -2.11
N LEU A 201 1.10 3.88 -3.33
CA LEU A 201 1.32 4.70 -4.54
C LEU A 201 0.05 5.41 -4.96
N ILE A 202 0.21 6.63 -5.47
CA ILE A 202 -0.88 7.41 -6.06
C ILE A 202 -1.24 6.78 -7.40
N HIS A 203 -2.51 6.49 -7.59
CA HIS A 203 -3.04 5.89 -8.81
C HIS A 203 -4.47 6.36 -9.11
N PHE A 204 -4.96 6.07 -10.31
CA PHE A 204 -6.30 6.44 -10.77
C PHE A 204 -6.84 5.44 -11.81
N GLN A 205 -8.15 5.53 -12.06
CA GLN A 205 -8.80 4.86 -13.18
C GLN A 205 -9.77 5.81 -13.88
N PHE A 206 -9.74 5.85 -15.19
CA PHE A 206 -10.55 6.73 -16.02
C PHE A 206 -11.24 5.93 -17.12
N ASN A 207 -12.54 6.11 -17.30
CA ASN A 207 -13.27 5.60 -18.45
C ASN A 207 -13.14 6.57 -19.63
N PRO A 208 -12.35 6.26 -20.67
CA PRO A 208 -12.17 7.17 -21.80
C PRO A 208 -13.34 7.18 -22.77
N SER A 209 -14.32 6.27 -22.65
CA SER A 209 -15.48 6.23 -23.53
C SER A 209 -16.36 7.47 -23.34
N HIS A 210 -16.93 7.96 -24.44
CA HIS A 210 -17.85 9.10 -24.46
C HIS A 210 -19.31 8.72 -24.23
N ASP A 211 -19.65 7.45 -24.47
CA ASP A 211 -21.04 6.97 -24.57
C ASP A 211 -21.29 5.67 -23.82
N LYS A 212 -20.25 4.93 -23.41
CA LYS A 212 -20.38 3.63 -22.74
C LYS A 212 -19.84 3.65 -21.31
N PRO A 213 -20.53 3.02 -20.36
CA PRO A 213 -20.01 2.83 -19.01
C PRO A 213 -18.87 1.80 -18.99
N ALA A 214 -18.18 1.72 -17.86
CA ALA A 214 -17.21 0.67 -17.56
C ALA A 214 -17.42 0.16 -16.13
N VAL A 215 -17.02 -1.09 -15.87
CA VAL A 215 -17.15 -1.74 -14.56
C VAL A 215 -15.86 -2.49 -14.25
N ALA A 216 -15.40 -2.40 -13.01
CA ALA A 216 -14.25 -3.17 -12.52
C ALA A 216 -14.50 -3.75 -11.13
N ILE A 217 -13.77 -4.81 -10.80
CA ILE A 217 -13.61 -5.31 -9.42
C ILE A 217 -12.15 -5.19 -9.03
N ALA A 218 -11.93 -4.68 -7.83
CA ALA A 218 -10.64 -4.61 -7.17
C ALA A 218 -10.60 -5.57 -5.97
N ALA A 219 -9.49 -6.26 -5.77
CA ALA A 219 -9.16 -6.97 -4.55
C ALA A 219 -7.98 -6.27 -3.86
N LEU A 220 -8.06 -6.11 -2.54
CA LEU A 220 -7.08 -5.38 -1.76
C LEU A 220 -6.49 -6.27 -0.66
N SER A 221 -5.20 -6.13 -0.43
CA SER A 221 -4.40 -6.91 0.54
C SER A 221 -4.48 -6.39 1.98
N SER A 222 -5.65 -5.91 2.39
CA SER A 222 -5.96 -5.59 3.80
C SER A 222 -7.47 -5.67 4.04
N GLN A 223 -7.87 -6.08 5.24
CA GLN A 223 -9.25 -6.00 5.72
C GLN A 223 -9.76 -4.56 5.80
N ASN A 224 -8.85 -3.59 5.91
CA ASN A 224 -9.14 -2.16 5.95
C ASN A 224 -8.06 -1.37 5.19
N PRO A 225 -8.14 -1.31 3.85
CA PRO A 225 -7.10 -0.69 3.03
C PRO A 225 -6.95 0.82 3.29
N GLY A 226 -8.06 1.47 3.67
CA GLY A 226 -8.19 2.93 3.67
C GLY A 226 -8.11 3.51 2.27
N ALA A 227 -8.58 4.74 2.09
CA ALA A 227 -8.43 5.46 0.83
C ALA A 227 -8.15 6.92 1.14
N ILE A 228 -7.21 7.52 0.40
CA ILE A 228 -6.90 8.94 0.47
C ILE A 228 -7.04 9.49 -0.95
N THR A 229 -8.20 10.08 -1.25
CA THR A 229 -8.39 10.86 -2.48
C THR A 229 -7.56 12.13 -2.37
N ILE A 230 -6.58 12.30 -3.26
CA ILE A 230 -5.53 13.30 -3.10
C ILE A 230 -6.09 14.72 -3.08
N ALA A 231 -6.98 15.05 -4.04
CA ALA A 231 -7.57 16.37 -4.10
C ALA A 231 -8.43 16.68 -2.85
N ASN A 232 -9.24 15.72 -2.39
CA ASN A 232 -10.07 15.88 -1.20
C ASN A 232 -9.22 16.05 0.06
N ALA A 233 -8.14 15.28 0.21
CA ALA A 233 -7.26 15.40 1.37
C ALA A 233 -6.47 16.71 1.39
N VAL A 234 -5.99 17.16 0.22
CA VAL A 234 -5.18 18.38 0.12
C VAL A 234 -6.03 19.65 0.22
N PHE A 235 -7.14 19.71 -0.52
CA PHE A 235 -7.93 20.94 -0.67
C PHE A 235 -9.29 20.90 0.06
N GLY A 236 -9.78 19.72 0.44
CA GLY A 236 -11.08 19.54 1.10
C GLY A 236 -11.00 19.06 2.56
N SER A 237 -9.82 19.07 3.17
CA SER A 237 -9.62 18.68 4.56
C SER A 237 -10.36 19.59 5.54
N LYS A 238 -10.72 19.03 6.70
CA LYS A 238 -11.42 19.74 7.78
C LYS A 238 -10.68 19.50 9.11
N PRO A 239 -10.06 20.54 9.72
CA PRO A 239 -9.89 21.90 9.20
C PRO A 239 -9.03 21.96 7.92
N PRO A 240 -9.15 23.01 7.09
CA PRO A 240 -8.37 23.13 5.86
C PRO A 240 -6.87 23.33 6.15
N ILE A 241 -6.02 22.81 5.28
CA ILE A 241 -4.58 23.14 5.28
C ILE A 241 -4.42 24.64 4.99
N ALA A 242 -3.52 25.31 5.71
CA ALA A 242 -3.26 26.73 5.52
C ALA A 242 -2.91 27.05 4.05
N ASP A 243 -3.50 28.12 3.54
CA ASP A 243 -3.30 28.60 2.17
C ASP A 243 -1.83 28.91 1.88
N ASP A 244 -1.09 29.46 2.85
CA ASP A 244 0.37 29.69 2.77
C ASP A 244 1.16 28.40 2.50
N VAL A 245 0.77 27.29 3.15
CA VAL A 245 1.42 25.99 2.96
C VAL A 245 1.15 25.47 1.56
N LEU A 246 -0.11 25.49 1.11
CA LEU A 246 -0.49 25.00 -0.20
C LEU A 246 0.03 25.89 -1.33
N ALA A 247 -0.02 27.21 -1.20
CA ALA A 247 0.51 28.15 -2.19
C ALA A 247 2.01 27.92 -2.39
N LYS A 248 2.75 27.72 -1.29
CA LYS A 248 4.18 27.39 -1.35
C LYS A 248 4.43 26.00 -1.94
N ALA A 249 3.65 24.99 -1.57
CA ALA A 249 3.83 23.62 -2.04
C ALA A 249 3.50 23.46 -3.53
N PHE A 250 2.45 24.11 -4.01
CA PHE A 250 2.00 24.07 -5.41
C PHE A 250 2.64 25.16 -6.29
N GLN A 251 3.38 26.10 -5.69
CA GLN A 251 4.06 27.20 -6.39
C GLN A 251 3.08 28.10 -7.17
N VAL A 252 1.95 28.41 -6.56
CA VAL A 252 0.88 29.23 -7.11
C VAL A 252 0.47 30.33 -6.14
N ASP A 253 -0.29 31.31 -6.63
CA ASP A 253 -0.87 32.34 -5.78
C ASP A 253 -1.94 31.77 -4.84
N LYS A 254 -2.08 32.39 -3.66
CA LYS A 254 -3.13 32.06 -2.69
C LYS A 254 -4.53 32.05 -3.30
N LYS A 255 -4.84 32.95 -4.24
CA LYS A 255 -6.14 32.99 -4.93
C LYS A 255 -6.47 31.69 -5.68
N VAL A 256 -5.46 31.00 -6.22
CA VAL A 256 -5.64 29.69 -6.88
C VAL A 256 -5.95 28.64 -5.83
N VAL A 257 -5.26 28.68 -4.68
CA VAL A 257 -5.53 27.78 -3.55
C VAL A 257 -6.93 28.01 -3.00
N ASP A 258 -7.32 29.25 -2.75
CA ASP A 258 -8.66 29.61 -2.27
C ASP A 258 -9.73 29.09 -3.23
N TRP A 259 -9.51 29.25 -4.55
CA TRP A 259 -10.41 28.71 -5.57
C TRP A 259 -10.49 27.19 -5.52
N LEU A 260 -9.36 26.49 -5.37
CA LEU A 260 -9.34 25.03 -5.23
C LEU A 260 -10.06 24.60 -3.95
N GLN A 261 -9.75 25.18 -2.79
CA GLN A 261 -10.38 24.85 -1.52
C GLN A 261 -11.89 25.12 -1.52
N ALA A 262 -12.35 26.10 -2.31
CA ALA A 262 -13.77 26.38 -2.51
C ALA A 262 -14.50 25.38 -3.44
N GLN A 263 -13.78 24.49 -4.15
CA GLN A 263 -14.42 23.47 -4.97
C GLN A 263 -15.15 22.43 -4.11
N PHE A 264 -16.21 21.85 -4.67
CA PHE A 264 -16.90 20.73 -4.05
C PHE A 264 -16.08 19.44 -4.26
N TRP A 265 -15.45 18.99 -3.18
CA TRP A 265 -14.70 17.74 -3.13
C TRP A 265 -15.65 16.58 -2.79
N GLU A 266 -16.16 15.90 -3.82
CA GLU A 266 -17.08 14.78 -3.67
C GLU A 266 -16.34 13.48 -3.28
N ASP A 267 -16.97 12.68 -2.42
CA ASP A 267 -16.55 11.30 -2.14
C ASP A 267 -17.38 10.33 -2.97
N ASN A 268 -16.70 9.41 -3.67
CA ASN A 268 -17.30 8.29 -4.40
C ASN A 268 -17.29 6.97 -3.62
N HIS A 269 -16.74 6.93 -2.40
CA HIS A 269 -16.75 5.73 -1.57
C HIS A 269 -18.06 5.63 -0.79
N ASN A 270 -18.77 4.50 -0.95
CA ASN A 270 -20.00 4.15 -0.21
C ASN A 270 -19.80 2.94 0.72
#